data_AF-A0A1G2Q6X1-F1
#
_entry.id   AF-A0A1G2Q6X1-F1
#
_cell.length_a   1.000
_cell.length_b   1.000
_cell.length_c   1.000
_cell.angle_alpha   90.00
_cell.angle_beta   90.00
_cell.angle_gamma   90.00
#
_symmetry.space_group_name_H-M   'P 1'
#
loop_
_entity.id
_entity.type
_entity.pdbx_description
1 polymer ?
#
loop_
_entity_poly.entity_id
_entity_poly.type
_entity_poly.pdbx_seq_one_letter_code
_entity_poly.pdbx_strand_id
1 'polypeptide(L)'
;MKLSRSKATLPGKKQVYRLERKGIYQEDIIGLEKDKVKGKKLLHQFMNKGRLIEQLPSLDESAKYYQSQLIKFSPKIRLIERNYHYPVTISKSLRVLAHKTERLIRNSSK
;
A
#
# COMPACT_ATOMS: atom_id res chain seq x y z
N MET A 1 -15.05 -9.28 5.49
CA MET A 1 -14.86 -8.48 4.26
C MET A 1 -16.22 -7.93 3.84
N LYS A 2 -16.32 -6.69 3.39
CA LYS A 2 -17.58 -6.12 2.87
C LYS A 2 -17.66 -6.41 1.37
N LEU A 3 -18.85 -6.81 0.87
CA LEU A 3 -19.03 -7.27 -0.51
C LEU A 3 -19.79 -6.31 -1.44
N SER A 4 -20.29 -5.18 -0.94
CA SER A 4 -20.96 -4.19 -1.78
C SER A 4 -20.00 -3.65 -2.83
N ARG A 5 -20.41 -3.60 -4.11
CA ARG A 5 -19.55 -3.21 -5.25
C ARG A 5 -18.76 -1.91 -5.02
N SER A 6 -19.37 -0.89 -4.41
CA SER A 6 -18.74 0.41 -4.14
C SER A 6 -17.91 0.48 -2.85
N LYS A 7 -17.92 -0.57 -2.01
CA LYS A 7 -17.23 -0.60 -0.71
C LYS A 7 -16.59 -1.97 -0.43
N ALA A 8 -16.17 -2.67 -1.48
CA ALA A 8 -15.50 -3.95 -1.33
C ALA A 8 -14.16 -3.75 -0.62
N THR A 9 -13.91 -4.49 0.45
CA THR A 9 -12.67 -4.36 1.24
C THR A 9 -11.74 -5.53 1.00
N LEU A 10 -10.42 -5.34 1.15
CA LEU A 10 -9.45 -6.45 1.09
C LEU A 10 -9.28 -7.09 2.48
N PRO A 11 -9.38 -8.43 2.61
CA PRO A 11 -9.25 -9.10 3.89
C PRO A 11 -7.79 -9.15 4.36
N GLY A 12 -7.61 -9.56 5.62
CA GLY A 12 -6.30 -9.80 6.22
C GLY A 12 -5.50 -8.54 6.57
N LYS A 13 -4.45 -8.74 7.37
CA LYS A 13 -3.43 -7.73 7.66
C LYS A 13 -2.56 -7.54 6.41
N LYS A 14 -2.40 -6.29 5.98
CA LYS A 14 -1.75 -5.93 4.72
C LYS A 14 -0.49 -5.14 4.95
N GLN A 15 0.37 -5.14 3.95
CA GLN A 15 1.53 -4.26 3.82
C GLN A 15 1.53 -3.68 2.40
N VAL A 16 2.08 -2.48 2.24
CA VAL A 16 2.31 -1.86 0.95
C VAL A 16 3.80 -1.90 0.65
N TYR A 17 4.16 -2.38 -0.54
CA TYR A 17 5.53 -2.56 -0.98
C TYR A 17 5.79 -1.70 -2.21
N ARG A 18 6.74 -0.78 -2.13
CA ARG A 18 7.14 0.06 -3.26
C ARG A 18 8.26 -0.59 -4.04
N LEU A 19 8.04 -0.80 -5.33
CA LEU A 19 9.08 -1.24 -6.24
C LEU A 19 9.84 -0.04 -6.80
N GLU A 20 11.17 -0.13 -6.73
CA GLU A 20 12.08 0.86 -7.26
C GLU A 20 12.97 0.20 -8.31
N ARG A 21 13.21 0.89 -9.43
CA ARG A 21 14.14 0.47 -10.46
C ARG A 21 14.99 1.67 -10.85
N LYS A 22 16.32 1.52 -10.74
CA LYS A 22 17.30 2.56 -11.06
C LYS A 22 16.98 3.92 -10.39
N GLY A 23 16.64 3.91 -9.10
CA GLY A 23 16.34 5.14 -8.36
C GLY A 23 14.90 5.67 -8.52
N ILE A 24 14.10 5.09 -9.42
CA ILE A 24 12.76 5.56 -9.75
C ILE A 24 11.69 4.58 -9.30
N TYR A 25 10.63 5.10 -8.68
CA TYR A 25 9.47 4.35 -8.26
C TYR A 25 8.61 3.90 -9.45
N GLN A 26 8.33 2.60 -9.49
CA GLN A 26 7.65 1.96 -10.61
C GLN A 26 6.20 1.61 -10.30
N GLU A 27 5.97 0.98 -9.14
CA GLU A 27 4.64 0.57 -8.68
C GLU A 27 4.61 0.38 -7.17
N ASP A 28 3.41 0.43 -6.60
CA ASP A 28 3.13 -0.03 -5.25
C ASP A 28 2.31 -1.33 -5.31
N ILE A 29 2.74 -2.35 -4.54
CA ILE A 29 2.04 -3.63 -4.41
C ILE A 29 1.39 -3.68 -3.04
N ILE A 30 0.07 -3.85 -2.99
CA ILE A 30 -0.67 -4.16 -1.76
C ILE A 30 -0.66 -5.68 -1.60
N GLY A 31 0.02 -6.17 -0.56
CA GLY A 31 0.13 -7.59 -0.25
C GLY A 31 -0.30 -7.91 1.17
N LEU A 32 -0.28 -9.20 1.51
CA LEU A 32 -0.36 -9.63 2.91
C LEU A 32 0.90 -9.19 3.65
N GLU A 33 0.78 -8.92 4.95
CA GLU A 33 1.93 -8.46 5.76
C GLU A 33 3.10 -9.45 5.78
N LYS A 34 2.81 -10.74 5.59
CA LYS A 34 3.79 -11.83 5.52
C LYS A 34 4.28 -12.12 4.09
N ASP A 35 3.85 -11.37 3.08
CA ASP A 35 4.31 -11.58 1.71
C ASP A 35 5.80 -11.24 1.57
N LYS A 36 6.51 -12.07 0.81
CA LYS A 36 7.89 -11.83 0.38
C LYS A 36 7.88 -11.09 -0.96
N VAL A 37 7.71 -9.77 -0.92
CA VAL A 37 7.79 -8.90 -2.09
C VAL A 37 9.14 -8.17 -2.09
N LYS A 38 9.81 -8.06 -3.25
CA LYS A 38 11.13 -7.42 -3.38
C LYS A 38 11.15 -5.89 -3.18
N GLY A 39 10.04 -5.30 -2.74
CA GLY A 39 9.88 -3.85 -2.59
C GLY A 39 10.13 -3.34 -1.17
N LYS A 40 10.33 -2.02 -1.05
CA LYS A 40 10.41 -1.34 0.25
C LYS A 40 9.04 -1.35 0.93
N LYS A 41 8.95 -1.82 2.17
CA LYS A 41 7.74 -1.71 3.00
C LYS A 41 7.45 -0.24 3.30
N LEU A 42 6.20 0.19 3.13
CA LEU A 42 5.80 1.60 3.36
C LEU A 42 5.06 1.81 4.69
N LEU A 43 4.40 0.78 5.22
CA LEU A 43 3.78 0.87 6.54
C LEU A 43 4.79 0.51 7.62
N HIS A 44 5.05 1.48 8.50
CA HIS A 44 5.91 1.37 9.67
C HIS A 44 5.06 1.49 10.93
N GLN A 45 5.43 0.73 11.97
CA GLN A 45 4.73 0.79 13.24
C GLN A 45 5.27 1.96 14.06
N PHE A 46 4.45 2.98 14.32
CA PHE A 46 4.82 4.09 15.22
C PHE A 46 4.24 3.94 16.62
N MET A 47 3.16 3.14 16.76
CA MET A 47 2.46 2.96 18.01
C MET A 47 2.25 1.46 18.28
N ASN A 48 2.49 1.04 19.52
CA ASN A 48 2.28 -0.33 19.97
C ASN A 48 1.54 -0.30 21.32
N LYS A 49 0.39 -0.99 21.39
CA LYS A 49 -0.44 -1.05 22.61
C LYS A 49 -0.73 0.33 23.23
N GLY A 50 -1.07 1.31 22.39
CA GLY A 50 -1.40 2.68 22.83
C GLY A 50 -0.20 3.55 23.21
N ARG A 51 1.03 3.08 23.02
CA ARG A 51 2.25 3.85 23.30
C ARG A 51 3.05 4.09 22.04
N LEU A 52 3.61 5.28 21.90
CA LEU A 52 4.55 5.60 20.84
C LEU A 52 5.83 4.77 21.03
N ILE A 53 6.36 4.16 19.97
CA ILE A 53 7.58 3.34 20.01
C ILE A 53 8.78 3.99 19.33
N GLU A 54 8.56 5.08 18.59
CA GLU A 54 9.60 5.85 17.91
C GLU A 54 9.25 7.34 17.99
N GLN A 55 10.26 8.22 18.04
CA GLN A 55 10.02 9.65 17.98
C GLN A 55 9.40 10.05 16.64
N LEU A 56 8.40 10.95 16.67
CA LEU A 56 7.82 11.47 15.44
C LEU A 56 8.80 12.42 14.75
N PRO A 57 8.86 12.42 13.40
CA PRO A 57 9.71 13.35 12.68
C PRO A 57 9.26 14.79 12.92
N SER A 58 10.21 15.70 12.98
CA SER A 58 9.98 17.13 12.93
C SER A 58 9.40 17.56 11.57
N LEU A 59 8.93 18.81 11.51
CA LEU A 59 8.45 19.40 10.26
C LEU A 59 9.54 19.46 9.18
N ASP A 60 10.77 19.84 9.56
CA ASP A 60 11.90 19.95 8.65
C ASP A 60 12.33 18.57 8.11
N GLU A 61 12.37 17.55 8.96
CA GLU A 61 12.64 16.17 8.52
C GLU A 61 11.57 15.68 7.56
N SER A 62 10.30 15.96 7.85
CA SER A 62 9.19 15.60 6.97
C SER A 62 9.28 16.31 5.61
N ALA A 63 9.64 17.59 5.59
CA ALA A 63 9.82 18.37 4.37
C ALA A 63 11.00 17.86 3.53
N LYS A 64 12.16 17.59 4.16
CA LYS A 64 13.33 16.98 3.49
C LYS A 64 13.01 15.60 2.94
N TYR A 65 12.31 14.78 3.73
CA TYR A 65 11.86 13.47 3.28
C TYR A 65 10.96 13.59 2.04
N TYR A 66 9.93 14.43 2.09
CA TYR A 66 9.04 14.67 0.95
C TYR A 66 9.82 15.03 -0.32
N GLN A 67 10.72 16.01 -0.26
CA GLN A 67 11.52 16.43 -1.41
C GLN A 67 12.35 15.26 -1.98
N SER A 68 13.01 14.50 -1.10
CA SER A 68 13.81 13.33 -1.49
C SER A 68 12.99 12.20 -2.11
N GLN A 69 11.73 12.01 -1.70
CA GLN A 69 10.87 10.98 -2.28
C GLN A 69 10.26 11.46 -3.60
N LEU A 70 9.89 12.75 -3.69
CA LEU A 70 9.19 13.31 -4.84
C LEU A 70 10.04 13.27 -6.12
N ILE A 71 11.37 13.39 -6.01
CA ILE A 71 12.30 13.27 -7.15
C ILE A 71 12.41 11.84 -7.69
N LYS A 72 11.99 10.83 -6.91
CA LYS A 72 12.01 9.42 -7.31
C LYS A 72 10.76 8.99 -8.06
N PHE A 73 9.72 9.82 -8.11
CA PHE A 73 8.56 9.55 -8.97
C PHE A 73 8.79 10.05 -10.39
N SER A 74 8.08 9.47 -11.35
CA SER A 74 8.00 10.05 -12.70
C SER A 74 7.49 11.51 -12.60
N PRO A 75 8.09 12.47 -13.32
CA PRO A 75 7.59 13.85 -13.36
C PRO A 75 6.12 13.95 -13.76
N LYS A 76 5.62 12.96 -14.53
CA LYS A 76 4.23 12.85 -14.95
C LYS A 76 3.24 12.78 -13.78
N ILE A 77 3.66 12.35 -12.58
CA ILE A 77 2.80 12.33 -11.40
C ILE A 77 2.42 13.73 -10.90
N ARG A 78 3.16 14.77 -11.31
CA ARG A 78 2.93 16.16 -10.91
C ARG A 78 2.07 16.94 -11.90
N LEU A 79 1.71 16.33 -13.03
CA LEU A 79 0.87 16.97 -14.04
C LEU A 79 -0.53 17.15 -13.46
N ILE A 80 -1.09 18.35 -13.65
CA ILE A 80 -2.46 18.67 -13.23
C ILE A 80 -3.47 17.85 -14.05
N GLU A 81 -3.16 17.59 -15.31
CA GLU A 81 -3.92 16.73 -16.19
C GLU A 81 -3.75 15.26 -15.79
N ARG A 82 -4.87 14.59 -15.50
CA ARG A 82 -4.93 13.23 -14.91
C ARG A 82 -4.64 12.09 -15.90
N ASN A 83 -3.71 12.29 -16.84
CA ASN A 83 -3.39 11.29 -17.85
C ASN A 83 -2.38 10.25 -17.35
N TYR A 84 -1.76 10.46 -16.19
CA TYR A 84 -0.80 9.54 -15.60
C TYR A 84 -1.34 8.92 -14.31
N HIS A 85 -1.42 7.58 -14.30
CA HIS A 85 -1.77 6.81 -13.11
C HIS A 85 -0.54 6.05 -12.61
N TYR A 86 -0.16 6.30 -11.36
CA TYR A 86 0.86 5.50 -10.69
C TYR A 86 0.33 4.08 -10.43
N PRO A 87 1.00 3.02 -10.90
CA PRO A 87 0.48 1.66 -10.76
C PRO A 87 0.38 1.23 -9.30
N VAL A 88 -0.81 0.76 -8.92
CA VAL A 88 -1.05 0.10 -7.63
C VAL A 88 -1.67 -1.27 -7.90
N THR A 89 -0.98 -2.34 -7.54
CA THR A 89 -1.41 -3.71 -7.83
C THR A 89 -1.63 -4.52 -6.57
N ILE A 90 -2.42 -5.60 -6.68
CA ILE A 90 -2.70 -6.51 -5.55
C ILE A 90 -1.86 -7.78 -5.72
N SER A 91 -1.17 -8.21 -4.67
CA SER A 91 -0.36 -9.43 -4.69
C SER A 91 -1.20 -10.67 -5.03
N LYS A 92 -0.56 -11.72 -5.55
CA LYS A 92 -1.24 -12.97 -5.89
C LYS A 92 -1.88 -13.62 -4.65
N SER A 93 -1.15 -13.68 -3.55
CA SER A 93 -1.62 -14.26 -2.28
C SER A 93 -2.82 -13.49 -1.71
N LEU A 94 -2.80 -12.16 -1.77
CA LEU A 94 -3.92 -11.34 -1.31
C LEU A 94 -5.16 -11.50 -2.21
N ARG A 95 -4.98 -11.60 -3.54
CA ARG A 95 -6.08 -11.92 -4.47
C ARG A 95 -6.71 -13.29 -4.15
N VAL A 96 -5.89 -14.31 -3.92
CA VAL A 96 -6.36 -15.65 -3.54
C VAL A 96 -7.15 -15.61 -2.23
N LEU A 97 -6.65 -14.90 -1.21
CA LEU A 97 -7.37 -14.74 0.06
C LEU A 97 -8.70 -14.01 -0.15
N ALA A 98 -8.71 -12.91 -0.90
CA ALA A 98 -9.92 -12.15 -1.20
C ALA A 98 -11.00 -13.03 -1.85
N HIS A 99 -10.66 -13.78 -2.91
CA HIS A 99 -11.61 -14.68 -3.55
C HIS A 99 -12.11 -15.80 -2.62
N LYS A 100 -11.21 -16.39 -1.81
CA LYS A 100 -11.61 -17.42 -0.84
C LYS A 100 -12.59 -16.85 0.19
N THR A 101 -12.29 -15.68 0.75
CA THR A 101 -13.15 -15.02 1.73
C THR A 101 -14.50 -14.61 1.11
N GLU A 102 -14.52 -14.14 -0.13
CA GLU A 102 -15.75 -13.78 -0.84
C GLU A 102 -16.68 -14.99 -1.01
N ARG A 103 -16.13 -16.13 -1.47
CA ARG A 103 -16.89 -17.38 -1.61
C ARG A 103 -17.49 -17.84 -0.30
N LEU A 104 -16.72 -17.80 0.78
CA LEU A 104 -17.19 -18.18 2.12
C LEU A 104 -18.36 -17.30 2.58
N ILE A 105 -18.24 -15.97 2.46
CA ILE A 105 -19.30 -15.05 2.89
C ILE A 105 -20.59 -15.28 2.09
N ARG A 106 -20.49 -15.47 0.77
CA ARG A 106 -21.66 -15.74 -0.09
C ARG A 106 -22.34 -17.08 0.23
N ASN A 107 -21.55 -18.11 0.53
CA ASN A 107 -22.08 -19.43 0.88
C ASN A 107 -22.72 -19.46 2.27
N SER A 108 -22.24 -18.64 3.22
CA SER A 108 -22.82 -18.51 4.56
C SER A 108 -24.02 -17.56 4.62
N SER A 109 -24.36 -16.87 3.53
CA SER A 109 -25.54 -16.00 3.41
C SER A 109 -26.70 -16.68 2.68
N LYS A 110 -26.57 -17.98 2.37
CA LYS A 110 -27.62 -18.87 1.90
C LYS A 110 -27.98 -19.82 3.04
#